data_AF-A0A2V9PLI6-F1
#
_entry.id   AF-A0A2V9PLI6-F1
#
_cell.length_a   1.000
_cell.length_b   1.000
_cell.length_c   1.000
_cell.angle_alpha   90.00
_cell.angle_beta   90.00
_cell.angle_gamma   90.00
#
_symmetry.space_group_name_H-M   'P 1'
#
loop_
_entity.id
_entity.type
_entity.pdbx_description
1 polymer ?
#
loop_
_entity_poly.entity_id
_entity_poly.type
_entity_poly.pdbx_seq_one_letter_code
_entity_poly.pdbx_strand_id
1 'polypeptide(L)' 'GVEPSTITNFNGFVGWAAVGGMGTHTVIGEAPQHLPFEADVRFMRGEFVGADGRNHHGAFSFI' A
#
# COMPACT_ATOMS: atom_id res chain seq x y z
N GLY A 1 -8.60 3.33 10.75
CA GLY A 1 -7.16 3.20 10.94
C GLY A 1 -6.60 4.56 11.29
N VAL A 2 -5.71 4.64 12.27
CA VAL A 2 -4.73 5.75 12.28
C VAL A 2 -3.70 5.35 11.25
N GLU A 3 -3.44 6.23 10.30
CA GLU A 3 -2.59 5.93 9.16
C GLU A 3 -1.28 6.70 9.32
N PRO A 4 -0.23 6.08 9.90
CA PRO A 4 1.01 6.76 10.19
C PRO A 4 1.93 6.57 8.99
N SER A 5 1.63 7.24 7.88
CA SER A 5 2.53 7.34 6.73
C SER A 5 2.58 8.77 6.22
N THR A 6 2.71 9.72 7.14
CA THR A 6 2.85 11.14 6.81
C THR A 6 4.30 11.50 6.51
N ILE A 7 4.69 11.38 5.24
CA ILE A 7 5.83 12.15 4.70
C ILE A 7 5.33 13.58 4.51
N THR A 8 5.66 14.47 5.43
CA THR A 8 5.13 15.85 5.47
C THR A 8 5.78 16.79 4.45
N ASN A 9 6.87 16.37 3.82
CA ASN A 9 7.66 17.13 2.85
C ASN A 9 7.71 16.47 1.48
N PHE A 10 6.75 15.59 1.19
CA PHE A 10 6.64 14.99 -0.13
C PHE A 10 6.21 16.04 -1.16
N ASN A 11 6.88 16.05 -2.31
CA ASN A 11 6.48 16.83 -3.48
C ASN A 11 6.44 15.92 -4.71
N GLY A 12 5.23 15.61 -5.19
CA GLY A 12 5.03 14.75 -6.33
C GLY A 12 3.61 14.23 -6.44
N PHE A 13 3.46 13.05 -7.03
CA PHE A 13 2.17 12.40 -7.26
C PHE A 13 1.92 11.31 -6.23
N VAL A 14 0.69 11.28 -5.70
CA VAL A 14 0.17 10.19 -4.86
C VAL A 14 -1.04 9.60 -5.55
N GLY A 15 -1.04 8.28 -5.73
CA GLY A 15 -2.20 7.52 -6.15
C GLY A 15 -2.58 6.48 -5.11
N TRP A 16 -3.86 6.16 -5.04
CA TRP A 16 -4.40 5.17 -4.11
C TRP A 16 -5.53 4.37 -4.78
N ALA A 17 -5.76 3.17 -4.28
CA ALA A 17 -6.86 2.31 -4.66
C ALA A 17 -7.31 1.47 -3.47
N ALA A 18 -8.59 1.56 -3.12
CA ALA A 18 -9.24 0.56 -2.30
C ALA A 18 -9.70 -0.58 -3.22
N VAL A 19 -9.15 -1.77 -3.03
CA VAL A 19 -9.45 -2.96 -3.81
C VAL A 19 -10.14 -3.96 -2.89
N GLY A 20 -11.37 -4.34 -3.25
CA GLY A 20 -12.13 -5.36 -2.53
C GLY A 20 -12.63 -6.45 -3.47
N GLY A 21 -12.98 -7.60 -2.89
CA GLY A 21 -13.57 -8.69 -3.66
C GLY A 21 -13.66 -9.99 -2.86
N MET A 22 -13.94 -11.08 -3.56
CA MET A 22 -13.91 -12.43 -3.00
C MET A 22 -12.62 -13.12 -3.40
N GLY A 23 -11.86 -13.59 -2.42
CA GLY A 23 -10.67 -14.41 -2.59
C GLY A 23 -10.99 -15.90 -2.45
N THR A 24 -10.12 -16.76 -2.98
CA THR A 24 -10.19 -18.21 -2.76
C THR A 24 -9.10 -18.63 -1.77
N HIS A 25 -9.50 -18.98 -0.56
CA HIS A 25 -8.62 -19.51 0.47
C HIS A 25 -8.48 -21.02 0.29
N THR A 26 -7.24 -21.49 0.11
CA THR A 26 -6.93 -22.91 -0.13
C THR A 26 -5.98 -23.42 0.95
N VAL A 27 -6.39 -24.48 1.64
CA VAL A 27 -5.58 -25.20 2.64
C VAL A 27 -5.49 -26.66 2.21
N ILE A 28 -4.30 -27.26 2.29
CA ILE A 28 -4.10 -28.66 1.90
C ILE A 28 -4.98 -29.57 2.77
N GLY A 29 -5.81 -30.38 2.14
CA GLY A 29 -6.72 -31.31 2.84
C GLY A 29 -8.10 -30.74 3.17
N GLU A 30 -8.36 -29.47 2.85
CA GLU A 30 -9.65 -28.81 3.08
C GLU A 30 -10.33 -28.43 1.76
N ALA A 31 -11.65 -28.31 1.80
CA ALA A 31 -12.40 -27.73 0.69
C ALA A 31 -12.08 -26.22 0.58
N PRO A 32 -11.88 -25.68 -0.65
CA PRO A 32 -11.66 -24.25 -0.84
C PRO A 32 -12.80 -23.40 -0.26
N GLN A 33 -12.46 -22.26 0.31
CA GLN A 33 -13.42 -21.30 0.86
C GLN A 33 -13.35 -19.98 0.10
N HIS A 34 -14.51 -19.36 -0.13
CA HIS A 34 -14.59 -18.01 -0.69
C HIS A 34 -14.78 -17.00 0.44
N LEU A 35 -13.79 -16.13 0.65
CA LEU A 35 -13.77 -15.16 1.73
C LEU A 35 -13.64 -13.74 1.16
N PRO A 36 -14.31 -12.74 1.75
CA PRO A 36 -14.10 -11.35 1.35
C PRO A 36 -12.68 -10.90 1.68
N PHE A 37 -12.12 -10.04 0.84
CA PHE A 37 -10.87 -9.33 1.11
C PHE A 37 -11.03 -7.84 0.81
N GLU A 38 -10.21 -7.05 1.50
CA GLU A 38 -10.00 -5.64 1.22
C GLU A 38 -8.50 -5.36 1.28
N ALA A 39 -8.01 -4.52 0.37
CA ALA A 39 -6.64 -4.03 0.32
C ALA A 39 -6.67 -2.53 0.03
N ASP A 40 -5.93 -1.75 0.81
CA ASP A 40 -5.65 -0.35 0.50
C ASP A 40 -4.24 -0.29 -0.10
N VAL A 41 -4.16 -0.05 -1.41
CA VAL A 41 -2.90 0.03 -2.12
C VAL A 41 -2.62 1.47 -2.45
N ARG A 42 -1.41 1.94 -2.16
CA ARG A 42 -0.99 3.29 -2.56
C ARG A 42 0.39 3.29 -3.17
N PHE A 43 0.62 4.32 -3.98
CA PHE A 43 1.92 4.57 -4.59
C PHE A 43 2.23 6.06 -4.60
N MET A 44 3.51 6.36 -4.45
CA MET A 44 4.02 7.71 -4.41
C MET A 44 5.20 7.81 -5.37
N ARG A 45 5.28 8.91 -6.12
CA ARG A 45 6.41 9.24 -6.99
C ARG A 45 6.74 10.72 -6.87
N GLY A 46 7.95 11.05 -6.43
CA GLY A 46 8.35 12.43 -6.23
C GLY A 46 9.60 12.59 -5.37
N GLU A 47 9.79 13.82 -4.89
CA GLU A 47 10.84 14.20 -3.95
C GLU A 47 10.37 14.00 -2.51
N PHE A 48 11.24 13.50 -1.64
CA PHE A 48 10.95 13.30 -0.21
C PHE A 48 12.24 13.30 0.62
N VAL A 49 12.13 13.59 1.92
CA VAL A 49 13.25 13.36 2.85
C VAL A 49 13.14 11.97 3.46
N GLY A 50 14.17 11.16 3.26
CA GLY A 50 14.25 9.81 3.79
C GLY A 50 14.55 9.77 5.29
N ALA A 51 14.51 8.57 5.88
CA ALA A 51 14.88 8.36 7.29
C ALA A 51 16.35 8.71 7.58
N ASP A 52 17.18 8.80 6.54
CA ASP A 52 18.56 9.27 6.61
C ASP A 52 18.69 10.81 6.64
N GLY A 53 17.57 11.54 6.64
CA GLY A 53 17.52 13.00 6.66
C GLY A 53 17.91 13.67 5.33
N ARG A 54 18.11 12.91 4.26
CA ARG A 54 18.50 13.43 2.94
C ARG A 54 17.32 13.51 1.99
N ASN A 55 17.40 14.43 1.03
CA ASN A 55 16.41 14.51 -0.05
C ASN A 55 16.65 13.40 -1.07
N HIS A 56 15.57 12.75 -1.50
CA HIS A 56 15.57 11.67 -2.48
C HIS A 56 14.48 11.90 -3.52
N HIS A 57 14.77 11.51 -4.75
CA HIS A 57 13.80 11.38 -5.83
C HIS A 57 13.52 9.90 -6.07
N GLY A 58 12.27 9.46 -5.96
CA GLY A 58 11.96 8.04 -6.09
C GLY A 58 10.49 7.72 -6.31
N ALA A 59 10.22 6.43 -6.48
CA ALA A 59 8.89 5.86 -6.54
C ALA A 59 8.80 4.62 -5.63
N PHE A 60 7.71 4.51 -4.87
CA PHE A 60 7.46 3.38 -3.96
C PHE A 60 5.97 3.13 -3.81
N SER A 61 5.61 1.91 -3.38
CA SER A 61 4.23 1.48 -3.15
C SER A 61 4.10 0.72 -1.83
N PHE A 62 2.91 0.71 -1.27
CA PHE A 62 2.55 0.00 -0.04
C PHE A 62 1.18 -0.66 -0.17
N ILE A 63 1.03 -1.79 0.52
CA ILE A 63 -0.15 -2.69 0.54
C ILE A 63 -0.47 -2.97 2.01
#